data_AF-A0A5K1HT17-F1
#
_entry.id   AF-A0A5K1HT17-F1
#
_cell.length_a   1.000
_cell.length_b   1.000
_cell.length_c   1.000
_cell.angle_alpha   90.00
_cell.angle_beta   90.00
_cell.angle_gamma   90.00
#
_symmetry.space_group_name_H-M   'P 1'
#
loop_
_entity.id
_entity.type
_entity.pdbx_description
1 polymer ?
#
loop_
_entity_poly.entity_id
_entity_poly.type
_entity_poly.pdbx_seq_one_letter_code
_entity_poly.pdbx_strand_id
1 'polypeptide(L)'
;MNPGIKCHAFYPAILQFKKASGAEKTQSFGTRFVFKIVSQFLESGGHGFTRATNFSQATRGHYLGLFNQGNSRNPANHVFVVEFNTVQQ
;
A
#
# COMPACT_ATOMS: atom_id res chain seq x y z
N MET A 1 15.87 -16.97 -11.43
CA MET A 1 15.47 -15.78 -10.67
C MET A 1 14.00 -15.92 -10.33
N ASN A 2 13.64 -16.00 -9.05
CA ASN A 2 12.26 -16.17 -8.64
C ASN A 2 11.52 -14.83 -8.89
N PRO A 3 10.50 -14.77 -9.77
CA PRO A 3 9.84 -13.50 -10.09
C PRO A 3 9.09 -13.00 -8.85
N GLY A 4 9.71 -12.12 -8.06
CA GLY A 4 9.25 -11.73 -6.72
C GLY A 4 7.80 -11.25 -6.69
N ILE A 5 6.95 -11.78 -5.82
CA ILE A 5 5.48 -11.73 -5.95
C ILE A 5 4.87 -10.36 -5.59
N LYS A 6 3.72 -10.00 -6.19
CA LYS A 6 2.86 -8.87 -5.77
C LYS A 6 1.49 -9.42 -5.38
N CYS A 7 1.02 -9.10 -4.18
CA CYS A 7 -0.30 -9.51 -3.69
C CYS A 7 -0.97 -8.36 -2.93
N HIS A 8 -2.31 -8.37 -2.93
CA HIS A 8 -3.14 -7.43 -2.20
C HIS A 8 -4.32 -8.16 -1.57
N ALA A 9 -4.74 -7.72 -0.39
CA ALA A 9 -5.95 -8.19 0.27
C ALA A 9 -6.70 -6.98 0.83
N PHE A 10 -8.03 -6.96 0.63
CA PHE A 10 -8.89 -5.85 1.05
C PHE A 10 -10.02 -6.35 1.95
N TYR A 11 -10.40 -5.51 2.92
CA TYR A 11 -11.68 -5.67 3.58
C TYR A 11 -12.80 -5.47 2.54
N PRO A 12 -13.80 -6.36 2.46
CA PRO A 12 -14.75 -6.36 1.34
C PRO A 12 -15.67 -5.14 1.28
N ALA A 13 -15.85 -4.42 2.40
CA ALA A 13 -16.71 -3.23 2.44
C ALA A 13 -15.93 -1.93 2.25
N ILE A 14 -16.56 -0.96 1.57
CA ILE A 14 -16.00 0.37 1.36
C ILE A 14 -16.03 1.16 2.68
N LEU A 15 -14.85 1.56 3.16
CA LEU A 15 -14.70 2.44 4.33
C LEU A 15 -14.75 3.92 3.91
N GLN A 16 -15.71 4.67 4.46
CA GLN A 16 -15.92 6.09 4.17
C GLN A 16 -15.23 6.99 5.20
N PHE A 17 -14.00 7.44 4.91
CA PHE A 17 -13.24 8.32 5.81
C PHE A 17 -13.65 9.81 5.77
N LYS A 18 -14.42 10.21 4.76
CA LYS A 18 -14.99 11.56 4.62
C LYS A 18 -16.39 11.43 3.98
N LYS A 19 -17.40 12.09 4.55
CA LYS A 19 -18.76 12.15 3.97
C LYS A 19 -18.83 13.31 2.98
N ALA A 20 -19.39 13.11 1.79
CA ALA A 20 -19.74 14.11 0.75
C ALA A 20 -18.69 15.20 0.39
N SER A 21 -18.85 15.87 -0.76
CA SER A 21 -18.08 17.08 -1.03
C SER A 21 -18.58 18.19 -0.09
N GLY A 22 -17.66 18.81 0.66
CA GLY A 22 -17.97 19.93 1.56
C GLY A 22 -18.04 19.60 3.06
N ALA A 23 -17.94 18.32 3.49
CA ALA A 23 -17.79 18.06 4.92
C ALA A 23 -16.42 18.50 5.44
N GLU A 24 -16.42 19.33 6.47
CA GLU A 24 -15.20 19.78 7.16
C GLU A 24 -14.60 18.70 8.08
N LYS A 25 -15.40 17.69 8.44
CA LYS A 25 -15.00 16.64 9.38
C LYS A 25 -14.67 15.33 8.68
N THR A 26 -13.48 14.82 8.96
CA THR A 26 -13.02 13.47 8.60
C THR A 26 -13.34 12.49 9.73
N GLN A 27 -13.40 11.20 9.41
CA GLN A 27 -13.57 10.13 10.40
C GLN A 27 -12.20 9.64 10.88
N SER A 28 -12.04 9.55 12.21
CA SER A 28 -10.91 8.85 12.81
C SER A 28 -11.03 7.35 12.60
N PHE A 29 -9.90 6.68 12.41
CA PHE A 29 -9.84 5.22 12.28
C PHE A 29 -8.63 4.66 13.01
N GLY A 30 -8.71 3.36 13.36
CA GLY A 30 -7.61 2.60 13.92
C GLY A 30 -7.57 1.21 13.28
N THR A 31 -6.38 0.65 13.15
CA THR A 31 -6.19 -0.72 12.67
C THR A 31 -5.15 -1.41 13.53
N ARG A 32 -5.34 -2.71 13.76
CA ARG A 32 -4.38 -3.56 14.46
C ARG A 32 -4.31 -4.90 13.74
N PHE A 33 -3.10 -5.31 13.42
CA PHE A 33 -2.82 -6.57 12.75
C PHE A 33 -1.51 -7.14 13.31
N VAL A 34 -1.36 -8.44 13.19
CA VAL A 34 -0.12 -9.15 13.52
C VAL A 34 0.34 -9.82 12.24
N PHE A 35 1.62 -9.65 11.91
CA PHE A 35 2.25 -10.26 10.74
C PHE A 35 3.67 -10.69 11.09
N LYS A 36 4.22 -11.61 10.30
CA LYS A 36 5.61 -12.05 10.40
C LYS A 36 6.23 -11.95 9.01
N ILE A 37 7.36 -11.26 8.92
CA ILE A 37 8.22 -11.29 7.73
C ILE A 37 9.28 -12.36 7.98
N VAL A 38 9.34 -13.37 7.12
CA VAL A 38 10.41 -14.38 7.11
C VAL A 38 11.15 -14.22 5.80
N SER A 39 12.33 -13.60 5.85
CA SER A 39 13.15 -13.45 4.66
C SER A 39 14.23 -14.52 4.59
N GLN A 40 14.45 -15.06 3.39
CA GLN A 40 15.60 -15.92 3.11
C GLN A 40 16.84 -15.12 2.65
N PHE A 41 16.66 -13.83 2.29
CA PHE A 41 17.71 -12.95 1.79
C PHE A 41 17.56 -11.53 2.38
N LEU A 42 18.65 -10.86 2.70
CA LEU A 42 18.61 -9.51 3.31
C LEU A 42 17.94 -8.45 2.40
N GLU A 43 17.91 -8.66 1.08
CA GLU A 43 17.68 -7.59 0.10
C GLU A 43 16.28 -7.55 -0.54
N SER A 44 15.32 -8.38 -0.12
CA SER A 44 14.02 -8.43 -0.78
C SER A 44 12.86 -8.18 0.17
N GLY A 45 12.36 -6.94 0.20
CA GLY A 45 10.98 -6.69 0.63
C GLY A 45 10.72 -5.31 1.20
N GLY A 46 9.63 -4.70 0.74
CA GLY A 46 8.83 -3.81 1.57
C GLY A 46 7.41 -4.37 1.60
N HIS A 47 6.82 -4.38 2.79
CA HIS A 47 5.41 -4.73 2.98
C HIS A 47 4.69 -3.49 3.49
N GLY A 48 3.41 -3.30 3.18
CA GLY A 48 2.72 -2.09 3.62
C GLY A 48 1.22 -2.26 3.66
N PHE A 49 0.58 -1.44 4.48
CA PHE A 49 -0.86 -1.24 4.47
C PHE A 49 -1.19 -0.08 3.55
N THR A 50 -2.08 -0.29 2.57
CA THR A 50 -2.47 0.74 1.60
C THR A 50 -3.99 0.88 1.53
N ARG A 51 -4.44 2.11 1.24
CA ARG A 51 -5.77 2.36 0.67
C ARG A 51 -5.60 2.80 -0.78
N ALA A 52 -5.88 1.91 -1.73
CA ALA A 52 -6.01 2.26 -3.15
C ALA A 52 -7.12 1.43 -3.82
N THR A 53 -7.66 1.94 -4.91
CA THR A 53 -8.75 1.28 -5.68
C THR A 53 -8.26 0.66 -6.98
N ASN A 54 -7.02 0.90 -7.40
CA ASN A 54 -6.47 0.40 -8.65
C ASN A 54 -4.96 0.11 -8.55
N PHE A 55 -4.56 -1.12 -8.84
CA PHE A 55 -3.16 -1.60 -8.81
C PHE A 55 -2.70 -2.20 -10.14
N SER A 56 -3.44 -1.97 -11.23
CA SER A 56 -3.14 -2.57 -12.55
C SER A 56 -1.74 -2.20 -13.05
N GLN A 57 -1.32 -0.97 -12.77
CA GLN A 57 -0.04 -0.41 -13.15
C GLN A 57 1.07 -0.64 -12.12
N ALA A 58 0.79 -1.36 -11.04
CA ALA A 58 1.70 -1.43 -9.91
C ALA A 58 2.79 -2.50 -10.08
N THR A 59 4.03 -2.13 -9.79
CA THR A 59 5.23 -2.96 -9.92
C THR A 59 5.76 -3.40 -8.55
N ARG A 60 6.54 -4.49 -8.56
CA ARG A 60 7.16 -5.10 -7.37
C ARG A 60 8.37 -4.26 -6.91
N GLY A 61 9.01 -4.68 -5.81
CA GLY A 61 10.23 -4.04 -5.30
C GLY A 61 9.94 -2.75 -4.54
N HIS A 62 10.73 -1.70 -4.79
CA HIS A 62 10.65 -0.40 -4.09
C HIS A 62 9.29 0.31 -4.25
N TYR A 63 8.48 -0.11 -5.22
CA TYR A 63 7.13 0.43 -5.43
C TYR A 63 6.05 -0.31 -4.64
N LEU A 64 6.42 -1.31 -3.83
CA LEU A 64 5.56 -2.05 -2.90
C LEU A 64 4.33 -2.71 -3.52
N GLY A 65 4.29 -2.88 -4.85
CA GLY A 65 3.08 -3.31 -5.52
C GLY A 65 1.97 -2.25 -5.53
N LEU A 66 2.30 -0.98 -5.32
CA LEU A 66 1.36 0.15 -5.27
C LEU A 66 1.47 1.04 -6.51
N PHE A 67 2.70 1.26 -6.98
CA PHE A 67 3.01 2.26 -8.00
C PHE A 67 3.93 1.67 -9.08
N ASN A 68 4.31 2.49 -10.04
CA ASN A 68 5.46 2.31 -10.92
C ASN A 68 6.27 3.60 -11.00
N GLN A 69 7.37 3.57 -11.75
CA GLN A 69 8.26 4.72 -11.92
C GLN A 69 7.55 5.97 -12.42
N GLY A 70 6.58 5.82 -13.34
CA GLY A 70 5.87 6.94 -13.94
C GLY A 70 4.75 7.52 -13.06
N ASN A 71 4.22 6.77 -12.10
CA ASN A 71 3.04 7.18 -11.33
C ASN A 71 3.26 7.30 -9.81
N SER A 72 4.42 6.97 -9.27
CA SER A 72 4.69 6.97 -7.81
C SER A 72 4.48 8.32 -7.11
N ARG A 73 4.51 9.43 -7.87
CA ARG A 73 4.28 10.79 -7.36
C ARG A 73 3.01 11.44 -7.90
N ASN A 74 2.12 10.67 -8.51
CA ASN A 74 0.89 11.21 -9.08
C ASN A 74 -0.16 11.47 -7.97
N PRO A 75 -0.57 12.73 -7.72
CA PRO A 75 -1.57 13.05 -6.70
C PRO A 75 -2.95 12.44 -7.01
N ALA A 76 -3.23 12.09 -8.28
CA ALA A 76 -4.46 11.42 -8.69
C ALA A 76 -4.56 9.95 -8.24
N ASN A 77 -3.50 9.37 -7.67
CA ASN A 77 -3.56 8.02 -7.13
C ASN A 77 -4.46 7.94 -5.87
N HIS A 78 -4.62 9.04 -5.13
CA HIS A 78 -5.41 9.11 -3.89
C HIS A 78 -5.05 8.02 -2.86
N VAL A 79 -3.75 7.72 -2.73
CA VAL A 79 -3.24 6.67 -1.86
C VAL A 79 -2.60 7.26 -0.60
N PHE A 80 -2.95 6.67 0.53
CA PHE A 80 -2.22 6.80 1.80
C PHE A 80 -1.75 5.42 2.23
N VAL A 81 -0.47 5.30 2.61
CA VAL A 81 0.19 4.02 2.93
C VAL A 81 1.03 4.17 4.19
N VAL A 82 1.01 3.12 5.00
CA VAL A 82 2.00 2.89 6.06
C VAL A 82 2.84 1.69 5.63
N GLU A 83 4.13 1.91 5.39
CA GLU A 83 5.06 0.88 4.92
C GLU A 83 5.98 0.37 6.03
N PHE A 84 6.35 -0.89 5.90
CA PHE A 84 7.39 -1.59 6.64
C PHE A 84 8.50 -1.92 5.64
N ASN A 85 9.39 -0.95 5.42
CA ASN A 85 10.55 -1.15 4.57
C ASN A 85 11.58 -2.02 5.30
N THR A 86 11.98 -3.14 4.69
CA THR A 86 13.00 -4.04 5.26
C THR A 86 14.33 -3.99 4.52
N VAL A 87 14.44 -3.08 3.53
CA VAL A 87 15.67 -2.86 2.75
C VAL A 87 16.23 -1.48 3.08
N GLN A 88 17.52 -1.44 3.39
CA GLN A 88 18.25 -0.18 3.55
C GLN A 88 18.47 0.44 2.16
N GLN A 89 18.09 1.71 2.00
CA GLN A 89 18.35 2.47 0.77
C GLN A 89 19.81 2.91 0.70
#